data_AF-A0A846NJ40-F1
#
_entry.id   AF-A0A846NJ40-F1
#
_cell.length_a   1.000
_cell.length_b   1.000
_cell.length_c   1.000
_cell.angle_alpha   90.00
_cell.angle_beta   90.00
_cell.angle_gamma   90.00
#
_symmetry.space_group_name_H-M   'P 1'
#
loop_
_entity.id
_entity.type
_entity.pdbx_description
1 polymer ?
#
loop_
_entity_poly.entity_id
_entity_poly.type
_entity_poly.pdbx_seq_one_letter_code
_entity_poly.pdbx_strand_id
1 'polypeptide(L)'
;MLTSQKSEVSIEFISLVGFILIIFIVILITVGLKNDEIAESTVFSDAQKIANLIANEINFAASIEGYYREFTLPSKLIDNIEYNVSINTNLRFVEVKWNGKNAVSRIITENINGEVKPGLNRIRIKNDEGLVLIES
;
A
#
# COMPACT_ATOMS: atom_id res chain seq x y z
N MET A 1 61.09 -2.67 -29.05
CA MET A 1 60.31 -1.43 -28.79
C MET A 1 58.81 -1.59 -29.07
N LEU A 2 58.39 -2.33 -30.11
CA LEU A 2 56.96 -2.56 -30.43
C LEU A 2 56.16 -3.40 -29.42
N THR A 3 56.81 -4.19 -28.56
CA THR A 3 56.14 -5.01 -27.52
C THR A 3 55.68 -4.20 -26.32
N SER A 4 56.35 -3.10 -25.98
CA SER A 4 55.97 -2.22 -24.86
C SER A 4 54.67 -1.47 -25.17
N GLN A 5 54.51 -0.98 -26.40
CA GLN A 5 53.31 -0.25 -26.83
C GLN A 5 52.04 -1.14 -26.82
N LYS A 6 52.18 -2.41 -27.20
CA LYS A 6 51.07 -3.39 -27.15
C LYS A 6 50.66 -3.73 -25.71
N SER A 7 51.62 -3.79 -24.80
CA SER A 7 51.36 -4.02 -23.37
C SER A 7 50.66 -2.83 -22.72
N GLU A 8 51.06 -1.61 -23.09
CA GLU A 8 50.45 -0.36 -22.60
C GLU A 8 48.98 -0.25 -23.00
N VAL A 9 48.67 -0.47 -24.29
CA VAL A 9 47.29 -0.47 -24.80
C VAL A 9 46.42 -1.53 -24.12
N SER A 10 47.00 -2.69 -23.79
CA SER A 10 46.27 -3.76 -23.07
C SER A 10 45.93 -3.35 -21.64
N ILE A 11 46.85 -2.65 -20.95
CA ILE A 11 46.65 -2.15 -19.59
C ILE A 11 45.60 -1.03 -19.57
N GLU A 12 45.67 -0.10 -20.53
CA GLU A 12 44.65 0.95 -20.69
C GLU A 12 43.27 0.38 -20.97
N PHE A 13 43.18 -0.65 -21.80
CA PHE A 13 41.91 -1.32 -22.07
C PHE A 13 41.35 -2.01 -20.81
N ILE A 14 42.19 -2.74 -20.07
CA ILE A 14 41.78 -3.40 -18.83
C ILE A 14 41.34 -2.37 -17.77
N SER A 15 42.04 -1.25 -17.64
CA SER A 15 41.67 -0.20 -16.68
C SER A 15 40.35 0.47 -17.06
N LEU A 16 40.11 0.72 -18.35
CA LEU A 16 38.85 1.27 -18.86
C LEU A 16 37.68 0.29 -18.65
N VAL A 17 37.87 -0.99 -18.96
CA VAL A 17 36.84 -2.03 -18.72
C VAL A 17 36.57 -2.17 -17.23
N GLY A 18 37.60 -2.17 -16.38
CA GLY A 18 37.46 -2.22 -14.93
C GLY A 18 36.66 -1.03 -14.40
N PHE A 19 36.93 0.18 -14.90
CA PHE A 19 36.18 1.38 -14.54
C PHE A 19 34.70 1.29 -14.95
N ILE A 20 34.41 0.80 -16.15
CA ILE A 20 33.03 0.58 -16.63
C ILE A 20 32.32 -0.45 -15.74
N LEU A 21 32.99 -1.53 -15.35
CA LEU A 21 32.43 -2.55 -14.46
C LEU A 21 32.08 -1.99 -13.08
N ILE A 22 32.92 -1.12 -12.52
CA ILE A 22 32.63 -0.46 -11.23
C ILE A 22 31.38 0.40 -11.35
N ILE A 23 31.27 1.22 -12.40
CA ILE A 23 30.07 2.03 -12.65
C ILE A 23 28.83 1.13 -12.77
N PHE A 24 28.95 0.03 -13.51
CA PHE A 24 27.85 -0.91 -13.70
C PHE A 24 27.38 -1.54 -12.37
N ILE A 25 28.32 -1.94 -11.51
CA ILE A 25 28.00 -2.48 -10.18
C ILE A 25 27.26 -1.44 -9.33
N VAL A 26 27.71 -0.19 -9.33
CA VAL A 26 27.05 0.90 -8.58
C VAL A 26 25.62 1.12 -9.07
N ILE A 27 25.40 1.08 -10.38
CA ILE A 27 24.06 1.18 -10.98
C ILE A 27 23.18 0.02 -10.52
N LEU A 28 23.68 -1.22 -10.60
CA LEU A 28 22.93 -2.41 -10.17
C LEU A 28 22.51 -2.34 -8.71
N ILE A 29 23.41 -1.91 -7.82
CA ILE A 29 23.10 -1.73 -6.39
C ILE A 29 21.99 -0.68 -6.22
N THR A 30 22.09 0.45 -6.91
CA THR A 30 21.11 1.53 -6.82
C THR A 30 19.73 1.09 -7.32
N VAL A 31 19.68 0.33 -8.41
CA VAL A 31 18.44 -0.23 -8.97
C VAL A 31 17.82 -1.23 -8.00
N GLY A 32 18.63 -2.09 -7.38
CA GLY A 32 18.17 -3.04 -6.37
C GLY A 32 17.47 -2.34 -5.20
N LEU A 33 18.11 -1.33 -4.61
CA LEU A 33 17.54 -0.57 -3.49
C LEU A 33 16.23 0.12 -3.86
N LYS A 34 16.13 0.68 -5.07
CA LYS A 34 14.91 1.32 -5.55
C LYS A 34 13.74 0.34 -5.76
N ASN A 35 14.02 -0.90 -6.16
CA ASN A 35 12.97 -1.88 -6.35
C ASN A 35 12.25 -2.23 -5.05
N ASP A 36 12.98 -2.35 -3.95
CA ASP A 36 12.39 -2.64 -2.63
C ASP A 36 11.49 -1.48 -2.15
N GLU A 37 11.92 -0.23 -2.33
CA GLU A 37 11.11 0.95 -2.03
C GLU A 37 9.82 1.01 -2.86
N ILE A 38 9.91 0.66 -4.15
CA ILE A 38 8.75 0.63 -5.04
C ILE A 38 7.78 -0.46 -4.61
N ALA A 39 8.27 -1.66 -4.29
CA ALA A 39 7.43 -2.77 -3.83
C ALA A 39 6.73 -2.44 -2.50
N GLU A 40 7.41 -1.75 -1.57
CA GLU A 40 6.77 -1.29 -0.34
C GLU A 40 5.69 -0.24 -0.61
N SER A 41 5.99 0.72 -1.49
CA SER A 41 5.08 1.80 -1.86
C SER A 41 3.82 1.28 -2.55
N THR A 42 3.94 0.23 -3.39
CA THR A 42 2.77 -0.39 -4.05
C THR A 42 1.85 -1.07 -3.03
N VAL A 43 2.40 -1.81 -2.06
CA VAL A 43 1.61 -2.42 -0.97
C VAL A 43 0.92 -1.35 -0.13
N PHE A 44 1.64 -0.29 0.25
CA PHE A 44 1.06 0.82 1.00
C PHE A 44 -0.08 1.50 0.23
N SER A 45 0.11 1.76 -1.07
CA SER A 45 -0.90 2.36 -1.93
C SER A 45 -2.16 1.49 -2.03
N ASP A 46 -2.00 0.16 -2.12
CA ASP A 46 -3.10 -0.79 -2.14
C ASP A 46 -3.89 -0.79 -0.82
N ALA A 47 -3.18 -0.87 0.32
CA ALA A 47 -3.79 -0.77 1.64
C ALA A 47 -4.50 0.57 1.86
N GLN A 48 -3.92 1.67 1.37
CA GLN A 48 -4.53 3.00 1.45
C GLN A 48 -5.82 3.09 0.61
N LYS A 49 -5.89 2.44 -0.56
CA LYS A 49 -7.12 2.38 -1.35
C LYS A 49 -8.23 1.65 -0.59
N ILE A 50 -7.90 0.56 0.09
CA ILE A 50 -8.86 -0.18 0.94
C ILE A 50 -9.35 0.71 2.09
N ALA A 51 -8.44 1.36 2.82
CA ALA A 51 -8.80 2.27 3.91
C ALA A 51 -9.70 3.41 3.41
N ASN A 52 -9.37 4.01 2.27
CA ASN A 52 -10.17 5.06 1.65
C ASN A 52 -11.53 4.59 1.18
N LEU A 53 -11.62 3.39 0.58
CA LEU A 53 -12.90 2.81 0.17
C LEU A 53 -13.82 2.68 1.38
N ILE A 54 -13.36 2.01 2.44
CA ILE A 54 -14.17 1.79 3.65
C ILE A 54 -14.58 3.12 4.28
N ALA A 55 -13.63 4.07 4.42
CA ALA A 55 -13.93 5.38 4.97
C ALA A 55 -14.95 6.15 4.14
N ASN A 56 -14.85 6.08 2.80
CA ASN A 56 -15.82 6.70 1.91
C ASN A 56 -17.21 6.06 2.04
N GLU A 57 -17.32 4.72 2.08
CA GLU A 57 -18.61 4.06 2.29
C GLU A 57 -19.24 4.48 3.64
N ILE A 58 -18.46 4.55 4.71
CA ILE A 58 -18.92 5.03 6.03
C ILE A 58 -19.39 6.48 5.94
N ASN A 59 -18.63 7.34 5.29
CA ASN A 59 -18.96 8.76 5.16
C ASN A 59 -20.22 8.96 4.30
N PHE A 60 -20.40 8.17 3.24
CA PHE A 60 -21.60 8.19 2.43
C PHE A 60 -22.82 7.67 3.20
N ALA A 61 -22.69 6.56 3.91
CA ALA A 61 -23.74 6.02 4.76
C ALA A 61 -24.18 7.03 5.82
N ALA A 62 -23.24 7.76 6.42
CA ALA A 62 -23.55 8.80 7.40
C ALA A 62 -24.21 10.05 6.80
N SER A 63 -24.06 10.30 5.50
CA SER A 63 -24.53 11.54 4.84
C SER A 63 -25.86 11.37 4.10
N ILE A 64 -26.29 10.14 3.81
CA ILE A 64 -27.45 9.84 2.96
C ILE A 64 -28.46 9.02 3.77
N GLU A 65 -29.68 9.52 3.92
CA GLU A 65 -30.76 8.77 4.56
C GLU A 65 -31.15 7.53 3.75
N GLY A 66 -31.41 6.42 4.44
CA GLY A 66 -31.77 5.15 3.80
C GLY A 66 -30.64 4.53 2.96
N TYR A 67 -29.40 4.96 3.14
CA TYR A 67 -28.24 4.35 2.48
C TYR A 67 -28.14 2.86 2.80
N TYR A 68 -28.03 2.05 1.76
CA TYR A 68 -27.74 0.62 1.82
C TYR A 68 -26.84 0.27 0.65
N ARG A 69 -25.72 -0.39 0.92
CA ARG A 69 -24.83 -0.86 -0.13
C ARG A 69 -24.05 -2.09 0.31
N GLU A 70 -23.73 -2.92 -0.67
CA GLU A 70 -22.76 -3.99 -0.54
C GLU A 70 -21.45 -3.59 -1.21
N PHE A 71 -20.33 -3.84 -0.54
CA PHE A 71 -19.00 -3.61 -1.09
C PHE A 71 -18.09 -4.80 -0.78
N THR A 72 -17.18 -5.10 -1.69
CA THR A 72 -16.27 -6.24 -1.56
C THR A 72 -14.86 -5.75 -1.36
N LEU A 73 -14.20 -6.26 -0.32
CA LEU A 73 -12.78 -6.06 -0.09
C LEU A 73 -12.00 -7.25 -0.62
N PRO A 74 -10.79 -7.04 -1.16
CA PRO A 74 -9.94 -8.14 -1.59
C PRO A 74 -9.57 -9.00 -0.40
N SER A 75 -9.43 -10.32 -0.58
CA SER A 75 -9.06 -11.22 0.53
C SER A 75 -7.66 -10.93 1.07
N LYS A 76 -6.79 -10.36 0.23
CA LYS A 76 -5.38 -10.04 0.51
C LYS A 76 -4.97 -8.78 -0.24
N LEU A 77 -3.92 -8.13 0.24
CA LEU A 77 -3.26 -7.06 -0.51
C LEU A 77 -2.50 -7.65 -1.71
N ILE A 78 -1.95 -6.77 -2.54
CA ILE A 78 -0.93 -7.13 -3.53
C ILE A 78 0.18 -7.99 -2.89
N ASP A 79 0.79 -8.85 -3.70
CA ASP A 79 1.77 -9.85 -3.26
C ASP A 79 1.25 -10.86 -2.23
N ASN A 80 -0.07 -11.09 -2.19
CA ASN A 80 -0.71 -12.11 -1.36
C ASN A 80 -0.48 -11.87 0.15
N ILE A 81 -0.32 -10.61 0.54
CA ILE A 81 -0.08 -10.18 1.93
C ILE A 81 -1.41 -10.15 2.69
N GLU A 82 -1.41 -10.74 3.88
CA GLU A 82 -2.55 -10.70 4.80
C GLU A 82 -2.66 -9.33 5.47
N TYR A 83 -3.89 -8.89 5.68
CA TYR A 83 -4.17 -7.63 6.34
C TYR A 83 -5.36 -7.75 7.28
N ASN A 84 -5.43 -6.85 8.24
CA ASN A 84 -6.57 -6.70 9.13
C ASN A 84 -7.12 -5.27 9.06
N VAL A 85 -8.43 -5.13 9.21
CA VAL A 85 -9.11 -3.84 9.24
C VAL A 85 -9.59 -3.57 10.66
N SER A 86 -9.37 -2.36 11.15
CA SER A 86 -9.94 -1.88 12.41
C SER A 86 -10.53 -0.49 12.23
N ILE A 87 -11.71 -0.26 12.80
CA ILE A 87 -12.36 1.04 12.84
C ILE A 87 -12.16 1.60 14.25
N ASN A 88 -11.54 2.78 14.34
CA ASN A 88 -11.43 3.51 15.59
C ASN A 88 -12.44 4.66 15.57
N THR A 89 -13.57 4.47 16.25
CA THR A 89 -14.63 5.47 16.34
C THR A 89 -14.18 6.69 17.15
N ASN A 90 -13.47 6.50 18.26
CA ASN A 90 -12.98 7.59 19.12
C ASN A 90 -12.01 8.54 18.40
N LEU A 91 -11.13 7.99 17.55
CA LEU A 91 -10.14 8.76 16.79
C LEU A 91 -10.57 9.02 15.35
N ARG A 92 -11.79 8.60 14.98
CA ARG A 92 -12.41 8.80 13.66
C ARG A 92 -11.54 8.39 12.49
N PHE A 93 -10.99 7.18 12.52
CA PHE A 93 -10.29 6.61 11.36
C PHE A 93 -10.59 5.12 11.15
N VAL A 94 -10.44 4.71 9.90
CA VAL A 94 -10.28 3.32 9.50
C VAL A 94 -8.78 3.06 9.34
N GLU A 95 -8.33 1.94 9.87
CA GLU A 95 -6.94 1.50 9.82
C GLU A 95 -6.85 0.12 9.18
N VAL A 96 -5.98 0.00 8.17
CA VAL A 96 -5.62 -1.26 7.53
C VAL A 96 -4.20 -1.59 7.97
N LYS A 97 -4.01 -2.74 8.64
CA LYS A 97 -2.71 -3.20 9.16
C LYS A 97 -2.20 -4.39 8.38
N TRP A 98 -0.92 -4.39 8.04
CA TRP A 98 -0.21 -5.52 7.45
C TRP A 98 1.25 -5.50 7.91
N ASN A 99 1.84 -6.65 8.25
CA ASN A 99 3.27 -6.79 8.58
C ASN A 99 3.86 -5.69 9.50
N GLY A 100 3.09 -5.22 10.50
CA GLY A 100 3.51 -4.15 11.42
C GLY A 100 3.44 -2.72 10.87
N LYS A 101 2.98 -2.54 9.64
CA LYS A 101 2.70 -1.27 8.97
C LYS A 101 1.19 -1.01 8.94
N ASN A 102 0.82 0.25 8.71
CA ASN A 102 -0.57 0.66 8.63
C ASN A 102 -0.82 1.76 7.60
N ALA A 103 -2.03 1.78 7.08
CA ALA A 103 -2.60 2.84 6.27
C ALA A 103 -3.89 3.28 6.94
N VAL A 104 -4.12 4.59 6.97
CA VAL A 104 -5.25 5.17 7.70
C VAL A 104 -6.06 6.09 6.79
N SER A 105 -7.38 6.09 7.00
CA SER A 105 -8.27 7.04 6.34
C SER A 105 -9.31 7.57 7.32
N ARG A 106 -9.66 8.85 7.21
CA ARG A 106 -10.51 9.54 8.17
C ARG A 106 -11.99 9.28 7.87
N ILE A 107 -12.76 9.10 8.93
CA ILE A 107 -14.22 9.01 8.90
C ILE A 107 -14.84 10.23 9.58
N ILE A 108 -16.07 10.59 9.21
CA ILE A 108 -16.74 11.79 9.72
C ILE A 108 -17.56 11.52 10.98
N THR A 109 -18.06 10.29 11.13
CA THR A 109 -18.95 9.88 12.22
C THR A 109 -18.24 8.97 13.22
N GLU A 110 -18.62 9.08 14.49
CA GLU A 110 -18.21 8.16 15.57
C GLU A 110 -19.27 7.07 15.81
N ASN A 111 -20.48 7.26 15.26
CA ASN A 111 -21.62 6.40 15.49
C ASN A 111 -21.63 5.22 14.50
N ILE A 112 -20.69 4.30 14.71
CA ILE A 112 -20.50 3.11 13.87
C ILE A 112 -20.58 1.88 14.76
N ASN A 113 -21.34 0.88 14.32
CA ASN A 113 -21.38 -0.42 14.96
C ASN A 113 -21.21 -1.52 13.92
N GLY A 114 -20.28 -2.44 14.17
CA GLY A 114 -19.95 -3.53 13.27
C GLY A 114 -18.47 -3.67 13.01
N GLU A 115 -18.14 -4.69 12.22
CA GLU A 115 -16.78 -5.04 11.83
C GLU A 115 -16.70 -5.14 10.31
N VAL A 116 -15.57 -4.70 9.76
CA VAL A 116 -15.24 -4.85 8.34
C VAL A 116 -14.25 -6.01 8.22
N LYS A 117 -14.53 -6.96 7.33
CA LYS A 117 -13.66 -8.11 7.06
C LYS A 117 -13.30 -8.21 5.58
N PRO A 118 -12.18 -8.85 5.23
CA PRO A 118 -11.91 -9.19 3.83
C PRO A 118 -13.08 -10.00 3.23
N GLY A 119 -13.49 -9.68 2.01
CA GLY A 119 -14.66 -10.29 1.36
C GLY A 119 -15.87 -9.34 1.25
N LEU A 120 -17.07 -9.93 1.18
CA LEU A 120 -18.32 -9.18 1.03
C LEU A 120 -18.69 -8.51 2.34
N ASN A 121 -18.97 -7.21 2.31
CA ASN A 121 -19.45 -6.44 3.44
C ASN A 121 -20.73 -5.69 3.03
N ARG A 122 -21.59 -5.43 4.01
CA ARG A 122 -22.81 -4.65 3.86
C ARG A 122 -22.77 -3.47 4.81
N ILE A 123 -23.17 -2.32 4.31
CA ILE A 123 -23.27 -1.09 5.09
C ILE A 123 -24.65 -0.48 4.94
N ARG A 124 -25.21 -0.02 6.06
CA ARG A 124 -26.51 0.64 6.08
C ARG A 124 -26.62 1.66 7.21
N ILE A 125 -27.45 2.67 7.03
CA ILE A 125 -27.80 3.62 8.08
C ILE A 125 -29.10 3.21 8.78
N LYS A 126 -29.12 3.31 10.11
CA LYS A 126 -30.34 3.23 10.91
C LYS A 126 -30.82 4.67 11.20
N ASN A 127 -31.80 5.12 10.40
CA ASN A 127 -32.25 6.52 10.31
C ASN A 127 -32.64 7.16 11.66
N ASP A 128 -33.11 6.38 12.65
CA ASP A 128 -33.58 6.95 13.92
C ASP A 128 -32.46 7.53 14.81
N GLU A 129 -31.20 7.13 14.59
CA GLU A 129 -30.06 7.47 15.46
C GLU A 129 -28.80 7.94 14.70
N GLY A 130 -28.84 7.96 13.37
CA GLY A 130 -27.65 8.23 12.54
C GLY A 130 -26.54 7.17 12.69
N LEU A 131 -26.92 5.96 13.15
CA LEU A 131 -26.01 4.85 13.39
C LEU A 131 -25.67 4.14 12.08
N VAL A 132 -24.38 4.05 11.76
CA VAL A 132 -23.86 3.27 10.63
C VAL A 132 -23.65 1.84 11.08
N LEU A 133 -24.38 0.90 10.48
CA LEU A 133 -24.27 -0.53 10.73
C LEU A 133 -23.45 -1.20 9.62
N ILE A 134 -22.46 -1.98 10.01
CA ILE A 134 -21.61 -2.75 9.10
C ILE A 134 -21.69 -4.24 9.45
N GLU A 135 -21.98 -5.06 8.44
CA GLU A 135 -22.12 -6.51 8.57
C GLU A 135 -21.19 -7.18 7.54
N SER A 136 -20.38 -8.15 7.99
CA SER A 136 -19.40 -8.89 7.18
C SER A 136 -19.68 -10.39 7.17
#